data_AF-A0A6C0BNM6-F1
#
_entry.id   AF-A0A6C0BNM6-F1
#
_cell.length_a   1.000
_cell.length_b   1.000
_cell.length_c   1.000
_cell.angle_alpha   90.00
_cell.angle_beta   90.00
_cell.angle_gamma   90.00
#
_symmetry.space_group_name_H-M   'P 1'
#
loop_
_entity.id
_entity.type
_entity.pdbx_description
1 polymer ?
#
loop_
_entity_poly.entity_id
_entity_poly.type
_entity_poly.pdbx_seq_one_letter_code
_entity_poly.pdbx_strand_id
1 'polypeptide(L)'
;MSQSRESHRHLRDPKVWGPTFWKTYDIIVQTYPREPNKKQRKAALDFFHSQKYLIPCTRCSKNYRRILRKYPPRVESRPALEEWFTLLKHKVAKHVAKQ
;
A
#
# COMPACT_ATOMS: atom_id res chain seq x y z
N MET A 1 -7.00 -33.03 8.76
CA MET A 1 -6.51 -31.97 7.84
C MET A 1 -7.19 -30.60 8.04
N SER A 2 -7.91 -30.31 9.15
CA SER A 2 -8.60 -29.02 9.35
C SER A 2 -7.83 -27.97 10.14
N GLN A 3 -6.78 -28.33 10.90
CA GLN A 3 -6.09 -27.40 11.80
C GLN A 3 -5.25 -26.30 11.11
N SER A 4 -4.87 -26.47 9.83
CA SER A 4 -4.05 -25.47 9.13
C SER A 4 -4.82 -24.26 8.59
N ARG A 5 -6.15 -24.38 8.40
CA ARG A 5 -6.97 -23.30 7.80
C ARG A 5 -7.44 -22.25 8.80
N GLU A 6 -7.55 -22.59 10.08
CA GLU A 6 -7.95 -21.65 11.14
C GLU A 6 -6.79 -20.80 11.66
N SER A 7 -5.57 -21.35 11.67
CA SER A 7 -4.35 -20.70 12.18
C SER A 7 -4.09 -19.30 11.57
N HIS A 8 -4.31 -19.11 10.27
CA HIS A 8 -3.96 -17.85 9.59
C HIS A 8 -5.12 -16.84 9.50
N ARG A 9 -6.30 -17.11 10.08
CA ARG A 9 -7.46 -16.22 9.97
C ARG A 9 -7.18 -14.86 10.62
N HIS A 10 -6.50 -14.85 11.77
CA HIS A 10 -6.14 -13.63 12.49
C HIS A 10 -5.14 -12.76 11.70
N LEU A 11 -4.22 -13.38 10.93
CA LEU A 11 -3.25 -12.66 10.09
C LEU A 11 -3.89 -11.90 8.93
N ARG A 12 -5.17 -12.15 8.61
CA ARG A 12 -5.92 -11.40 7.60
C ARG A 12 -6.57 -10.14 8.17
N ASP A 13 -6.69 -10.01 9.49
CA ASP A 13 -7.24 -8.82 10.13
C ASP A 13 -6.27 -7.63 9.92
N PRO A 14 -6.70 -6.55 9.23
CA PRO A 14 -5.86 -5.37 9.02
C PRO A 14 -5.41 -4.68 10.31
N LYS A 15 -6.04 -4.93 11.46
CA LYS A 15 -5.55 -4.43 12.75
C LYS A 15 -4.22 -5.05 13.17
N VAL A 16 -3.93 -6.28 12.72
CA VAL A 16 -2.71 -7.02 13.06
C VAL A 16 -1.52 -6.55 12.23
N TRP A 17 -1.68 -6.44 10.91
CA TRP A 17 -0.58 -6.14 9.98
C TRP A 17 -0.59 -4.70 9.44
N GLY A 18 -1.74 -4.03 9.44
CA GLY A 18 -1.93 -2.73 8.80
C GLY A 18 -1.00 -1.63 9.33
N PRO A 19 -0.86 -1.43 10.66
CA PRO A 19 0.04 -0.42 11.21
C PRO A 19 1.49 -0.63 10.77
N THR A 20 1.99 -1.87 10.84
CA THR A 20 3.35 -2.23 10.40
C THR A 20 3.52 -1.98 8.91
N PHE A 21 2.55 -2.39 8.09
CA PHE A 21 2.58 -2.23 6.64
C PHE A 21 2.61 -0.74 6.23
N TRP A 22 1.78 0.10 6.86
CA TRP A 22 1.80 1.54 6.63
C TRP A 22 3.10 2.19 7.07
N LYS A 23 3.68 1.75 8.20
CA LYS A 23 4.99 2.23 8.66
C LYS A 23 6.10 1.89 7.67
N THR A 24 6.10 0.68 7.11
CA THR A 24 7.05 0.29 6.05
C THR A 24 6.92 1.20 4.82
N TYR A 25 5.70 1.48 4.36
CA TYR A 25 5.48 2.40 3.24
C TYR A 25 5.99 3.81 3.56
N ASP A 26 5.67 4.32 4.75
CA ASP A 26 6.04 5.66 5.18
C ASP A 26 7.58 5.82 5.19
N ILE A 27 8.31 4.82 5.70
CA ILE A 27 9.79 4.78 5.64
C ILE A 27 10.29 4.77 4.18
N ILE A 28 9.74 3.91 3.32
CA ILE A 28 10.14 3.84 1.90
C ILE A 28 9.95 5.19 1.20
N VAL A 29 8.80 5.84 1.45
CA VAL A 29 8.45 7.12 0.83
C VAL A 29 9.37 8.24 1.33
N GLN A 30 9.60 8.35 2.65
CA GLN A 30 10.47 9.39 3.23
C GLN A 30 11.94 9.24 2.81
N THR A 31 12.39 8.00 2.61
CA THR A 31 13.78 7.69 2.21
C THR A 31 13.96 7.61 0.70
N TYR A 32 12.90 7.78 -0.09
CA TYR A 32 12.98 7.78 -1.56
C TYR A 32 13.90 8.92 -2.05
N PRO A 33 14.69 8.73 -3.12
CA PRO A 33 15.54 9.80 -3.63
C PRO A 33 14.74 11.01 -4.11
N ARG A 34 15.28 12.23 -3.88
CA ARG A 34 14.73 13.44 -4.49
C ARG A 34 14.79 13.37 -6.02
N GLU A 35 15.87 12.78 -6.55
CA GLU A 35 16.12 12.59 -7.98
C GLU A 35 16.37 11.10 -8.29
N PRO A 36 15.31 10.30 -8.44
CA PRO A 36 15.44 8.86 -8.64
C PRO A 36 15.85 8.53 -10.09
N ASN A 37 16.77 7.59 -10.24
CA ASN A 37 17.14 7.06 -11.55
C ASN A 37 16.04 6.12 -12.11
N LYS A 38 16.17 5.73 -13.37
CA LYS A 38 15.18 4.87 -14.07
C LYS A 38 14.90 3.55 -13.32
N LYS A 39 15.92 2.92 -12.72
CA LYS A 39 15.77 1.66 -11.99
C LYS A 39 14.97 1.87 -10.70
N GLN A 40 15.26 2.93 -9.95
CA GLN A 40 14.55 3.29 -8.71
C GLN A 40 13.08 3.62 -8.99
N ARG A 41 12.80 4.39 -10.06
CA ARG A 41 11.42 4.71 -10.49
C ARG A 41 10.63 3.45 -10.84
N LYS A 42 11.24 2.54 -11.61
CA LYS A 42 10.62 1.26 -11.97
C LYS A 42 10.36 0.41 -10.74
N ALA A 43 11.34 0.28 -9.85
CA ALA A 43 11.21 -0.49 -8.61
C ALA A 43 10.09 0.06 -7.72
N ALA A 44 9.97 1.38 -7.58
CA ALA A 44 8.88 1.99 -6.81
C ALA A 44 7.50 1.72 -7.45
N LEU A 45 7.38 1.88 -8.77
CA LEU A 45 6.13 1.57 -9.49
C LEU A 45 5.72 0.11 -9.30
N ASP A 46 6.64 -0.82 -9.53
CA ASP A 46 6.40 -2.26 -9.37
C ASP A 46 6.05 -2.59 -7.92
N PHE A 47 6.80 -2.01 -6.97
CA PHE A 47 6.57 -2.18 -5.54
C PHE A 47 5.14 -1.79 -5.18
N PHE A 48 4.68 -0.58 -5.50
CA PHE A 48 3.33 -0.15 -5.12
C PHE A 48 2.23 -0.86 -5.94
N HIS A 49 2.44 -1.12 -7.23
CA HIS A 49 1.44 -1.79 -8.05
C HIS A 49 1.21 -3.26 -7.67
N SER A 50 2.23 -3.97 -7.21
CA SER A 50 2.11 -5.39 -6.84
C SER A 50 1.21 -5.62 -5.62
N GLN A 51 1.06 -4.62 -4.77
CA GLN A 51 0.41 -4.73 -3.45
C GLN A 51 -1.09 -4.99 -3.56
N LYS A 52 -1.71 -4.60 -4.68
CA LYS A 52 -3.10 -4.96 -4.99
C LYS A 52 -3.33 -6.48 -5.09
N TYR A 53 -2.28 -7.27 -5.25
CA TYR A 53 -2.34 -8.74 -5.28
C TYR A 53 -1.90 -9.37 -3.95
N LEU A 54 -1.10 -8.67 -3.14
CA LEU A 54 -0.44 -9.23 -1.96
C LEU A 54 -1.09 -8.84 -0.63
N ILE A 55 -1.90 -7.78 -0.58
CA ILE A 55 -2.60 -7.37 0.64
C ILE A 55 -3.52 -8.52 1.14
N PRO A 56 -3.31 -9.06 2.36
CA PRO A 56 -3.96 -10.28 2.84
C PRO A 56 -5.39 -10.07 3.35
N CYS A 57 -6.10 -9.06 2.82
CA CYS A 57 -7.47 -8.71 3.16
C CYS A 57 -8.25 -8.40 1.88
N THR A 58 -9.25 -9.21 1.54
CA THR A 58 -9.99 -9.11 0.27
C THR A 58 -10.63 -7.73 0.06
N ARG A 59 -11.29 -7.17 1.09
CA ARG A 59 -11.89 -5.83 1.02
C ARG A 59 -10.83 -4.75 0.85
N CYS A 60 -9.74 -4.84 1.62
CA CYS A 60 -8.62 -3.90 1.59
C CYS A 60 -7.94 -3.89 0.20
N SER A 61 -7.64 -5.08 -0.35
CA SER A 61 -7.07 -5.25 -1.70
C SER A 61 -7.98 -4.68 -2.79
N LYS A 62 -9.29 -4.97 -2.76
CA LYS A 62 -10.26 -4.40 -3.71
C LYS A 62 -10.29 -2.87 -3.64
N ASN A 63 -10.28 -2.31 -2.43
CA ASN A 63 -10.24 -0.86 -2.23
C ASN A 63 -8.95 -0.26 -2.79
N TYR A 64 -7.80 -0.83 -2.43
CA TYR A 64 -6.48 -0.40 -2.90
C TYR A 64 -6.37 -0.44 -4.42
N ARG A 65 -6.85 -1.52 -5.07
CA ARG A 65 -6.90 -1.65 -6.54
C ARG A 65 -7.67 -0.52 -7.19
N ARG A 66 -8.84 -0.15 -6.64
CA ARG A 66 -9.66 0.94 -7.17
C ARG A 66 -8.98 2.30 -7.00
N ILE A 67 -8.32 2.54 -5.87
CA ILE A 67 -7.53 3.75 -5.63
C ILE A 67 -6.39 3.83 -6.64
N LEU A 68 -5.59 2.76 -6.80
CA LEU A 68 -4.47 2.71 -7.74
C LEU A 68 -4.89 2.96 -9.19
N ARG A 69 -6.05 2.46 -9.61
CA ARG A 69 -6.56 2.71 -10.97
C ARG A 69 -6.88 4.18 -11.22
N LYS A 70 -7.36 4.90 -10.20
CA LYS A 70 -7.75 6.31 -10.30
C LYS A 70 -6.60 7.27 -10.01
N TYR A 71 -5.68 6.86 -9.14
CA TYR A 71 -4.58 7.66 -8.63
C TYR A 71 -3.30 6.79 -8.65
N PRO A 72 -2.67 6.62 -9.82
CA PRO A 72 -1.44 5.83 -9.93
C PRO A 72 -0.29 6.46 -9.13
N PRO A 73 0.69 5.68 -8.66
CA PRO A 73 1.85 6.19 -7.93
C PRO A 73 2.64 7.22 -8.74
N ARG A 74 2.96 8.35 -8.11
CA ARG A 74 3.87 9.36 -8.65
C ARG A 74 5.28 9.09 -8.13
N VAL A 75 6.18 8.65 -8.99
CA VAL A 75 7.52 8.17 -8.60
C VAL A 75 8.66 9.01 -9.19
N GLU A 76 8.33 10.11 -9.85
CA GLU A 76 9.29 11.00 -10.50
C GLU A 76 10.26 11.66 -9.53
N SER A 77 9.87 11.85 -8.26
CA SER A 77 10.69 12.43 -7.19
C SER A 77 10.09 12.08 -5.82
N ARG A 78 10.87 12.24 -4.74
CA ARG A 78 10.35 12.09 -3.36
C ARG A 78 9.13 12.97 -3.07
N PRO A 79 9.14 14.29 -3.34
CA PRO A 79 7.95 15.13 -3.07
C PRO A 79 6.69 14.64 -3.79
N ALA A 80 6.81 14.21 -5.05
CA ALA A 80 5.67 13.69 -5.79
C ALA A 80 5.14 12.37 -5.18
N LEU A 81 6.05 11.52 -4.71
CA LEU A 81 5.68 10.27 -4.04
C LEU A 81 5.03 10.49 -2.68
N GLU A 82 5.53 11.45 -1.89
CA GLU A 82 4.95 11.87 -0.61
C GLU A 82 3.52 12.42 -0.78
N GLU A 83 3.30 13.25 -1.80
CA GLU A 83 1.99 13.78 -2.14
C GLU A 83 1.01 12.64 -2.49
N TRP A 84 1.42 11.74 -3.38
CA TRP A 84 0.61 10.58 -3.75
C TRP A 84 0.33 9.68 -2.54
N PHE A 85 1.32 9.44 -1.69
CA PHE A 85 1.16 8.58 -0.52
C PHE A 85 0.20 9.20 0.52
N THR A 86 0.26 10.51 0.70
CA THR A 86 -0.70 11.25 1.54
C THR A 86 -2.12 11.14 0.99
N LEU A 87 -2.30 11.30 -0.33
CA LEU A 87 -3.58 11.07 -1.00
C LEU A 87 -4.08 9.63 -0.78
N LEU A 88 -3.21 8.64 -0.92
CA LEU A 88 -3.54 7.23 -0.68
C LEU A 88 -4.04 7.02 0.76
N LYS A 89 -3.30 7.49 1.79
CA LYS A 89 -3.69 7.39 3.20
C LYS A 89 -5.08 7.99 3.43
N HIS A 90 -5.33 9.20 2.91
CA HIS A 90 -6.64 9.86 3.01
C HIS A 90 -7.77 9.07 2.33
N LYS A 91 -7.54 8.51 1.14
CA LYS A 91 -8.57 7.73 0.42
C LYS A 91 -8.89 6.41 1.14
N VAL A 92 -7.89 5.77 1.75
CA VAL A 92 -8.13 4.57 2.57
C VAL A 92 -8.90 4.93 3.84
N ALA A 93 -8.50 5.97 4.58
CA ALA A 93 -9.17 6.39 5.81
C ALA A 93 -10.66 6.73 5.59
N LYS A 94 -10.98 7.48 4.52
CA LYS A 94 -12.37 7.78 4.12
C LYS A 94 -13.19 6.52 3.81
N HIS A 95 -12.55 5.42 3.41
CA HIS A 95 -13.23 4.14 3.18
C HIS A 95 -13.38 3.29 4.44
N VAL A 96 -12.56 3.52 5.46
CA VAL A 96 -12.71 2.89 6.79
C VAL A 96 -13.83 3.58 7.57
N ALA A 97 -13.92 4.90 7.53
CA ALA A 97 -14.98 5.67 8.21
C ALA A 97 -16.39 5.50 7.61
N LYS A 98 -16.52 4.82 6.47
CA LYS A 98 -17.81 4.54 5.79
C LYS A 98 -18.27 3.09 5.95
N GLN A 99 -17.61 2.32 6.81
CA GLN A 99 -17.94 0.94 7.17
C GLN A 99 -18.34 0.89 8.63
#